data_AF-A0A261CK93-F1
#
_entry.id   AF-A0A261CK93-F1
#
_cell.length_a   1.000
_cell.length_b   1.000
_cell.length_c   1.000
_cell.angle_alpha   90.00
_cell.angle_beta   90.00
_cell.angle_gamma   90.00
#
_symmetry.space_group_name_H-M   'P 1'
#
loop_
_entity.id
_entity.type
_entity.pdbx_description
1 polymer ?
#
loop_
_entity_poly.entity_id
_entity_poly.type
_entity_poly.pdbx_seq_one_letter_code
_entity_poly.pdbx_strand_id
1 'polypeptide(L)'
;MNISDLETSPINNFSFVKSNKIILCERSILPCALFVIFTAPIVTIFLISTTCMYPIFVHVSRKNAYRDRTTSTCHITCHFHDVTKFLQKTFWISILLLILFLAIFNIVNWRISGAIVMLIPLLYLFILTVTMIEHILLSVLAIQRCLLFFFEWSVDYITLSDKGWSRFIKFLYIYMFLFNSILRVLYVPSILLISASLSQLDEDLIFSSIIWIDILTTHFIIQTSYLICNRSNMTAALTWCGFSRYSDVAPYTVQERTTSF
;
A
#
# COMPACT_ATOMS: atom_id res chain seq x y z
N MET A 1 -58.00 -42.79 -14.13
CA MET A 1 -57.59 -41.45 -13.70
C MET A 1 -56.23 -41.62 -13.05
N ASN A 2 -55.15 -41.55 -13.82
CA ASN A 2 -53.78 -41.73 -13.32
C ASN A 2 -53.08 -40.37 -13.41
N ILE A 3 -52.78 -39.83 -12.23
CA ILE A 3 -51.95 -38.67 -12.02
C ILE A 3 -50.55 -39.21 -11.78
N SER A 4 -49.68 -39.13 -12.78
CA SER A 4 -48.25 -39.43 -12.60
C SER A 4 -47.45 -38.74 -13.69
N ASP A 5 -47.43 -37.41 -13.65
CA ASP A 5 -46.39 -36.58 -14.24
C ASP A 5 -46.23 -35.36 -13.33
N LEU A 6 -45.48 -35.55 -12.25
CA LEU A 6 -44.98 -34.44 -11.43
C LEU A 6 -43.48 -34.36 -11.68
N GLU A 7 -43.12 -33.47 -12.62
CA GLU A 7 -41.76 -33.03 -12.89
C GLU A 7 -41.09 -32.65 -11.57
N THR A 8 -40.04 -33.39 -11.20
CA THR A 8 -39.13 -32.97 -10.15
C THR A 8 -38.05 -32.10 -10.78
N SER A 9 -38.09 -30.82 -10.44
CA SER A 9 -37.21 -29.74 -10.86
C SER A 9 -35.71 -30.04 -10.66
N PRO A 10 -34.82 -29.48 -11.51
CA PRO A 10 -33.38 -29.71 -11.46
C PRO A 10 -32.71 -28.76 -10.45
N ILE A 11 -32.81 -29.03 -9.14
CA ILE A 11 -32.17 -28.18 -8.12
C ILE A 11 -31.02 -28.89 -7.38
N ASN A 12 -30.81 -30.19 -7.59
CA ASN A 12 -29.88 -30.97 -6.75
C ASN A 12 -28.50 -31.27 -7.34
N ASN A 13 -28.10 -30.64 -8.46
CA ASN A 13 -26.77 -30.87 -9.06
C ASN A 13 -25.81 -29.69 -8.84
N PHE A 14 -25.75 -29.13 -7.63
CA PHE A 14 -24.54 -28.41 -7.19
C PHE A 14 -23.54 -29.43 -6.63
N SER A 15 -22.99 -30.26 -7.53
CA SER A 15 -21.77 -31.00 -7.21
C SER A 15 -20.64 -29.98 -7.09
N PHE A 16 -20.20 -29.71 -5.86
CA PHE A 16 -18.92 -29.06 -5.61
C PHE A 16 -17.84 -29.83 -6.35
N VAL A 17 -17.32 -29.23 -7.42
CA VAL A 17 -16.22 -29.79 -8.22
C VAL A 17 -15.08 -30.10 -7.26
N LYS A 18 -14.74 -31.38 -7.17
CA LYS A 18 -13.57 -31.86 -6.45
C LYS A 18 -12.34 -31.35 -7.21
N SER A 19 -11.87 -30.16 -6.84
CA SER A 19 -10.70 -29.50 -7.43
C SER A 19 -9.45 -30.30 -7.09
N ASN A 20 -9.17 -31.33 -7.90
CA ASN A 20 -7.92 -32.05 -7.87
C ASN A 20 -6.95 -31.32 -8.80
N LYS A 21 -5.99 -30.62 -8.18
CA LYS A 21 -4.91 -29.82 -8.77
C LYS A 21 -5.39 -28.50 -9.36
N ILE A 22 -4.94 -27.41 -8.74
CA ILE A 22 -4.88 -26.08 -9.36
C ILE A 22 -3.86 -26.20 -10.51
N ILE A 23 -4.33 -26.59 -11.70
CA ILE A 23 -3.53 -26.55 -12.91
C ILE A 23 -3.72 -25.13 -13.45
N LEU A 24 -2.83 -24.22 -13.04
CA LEU A 24 -2.88 -22.78 -13.40
C LEU A 24 -2.87 -22.51 -14.93
N CYS A 25 -2.79 -23.54 -15.77
CA CYS A 25 -2.55 -23.48 -17.22
C CYS A 25 -3.11 -24.71 -17.98
N GLU A 26 -4.33 -25.16 -17.69
CA GLU A 26 -4.87 -26.38 -18.33
C GLU A 26 -5.19 -26.19 -19.82
N ARG A 27 -5.51 -24.96 -20.25
CA ARG A 27 -6.03 -24.69 -21.60
C ARG A 27 -4.98 -24.27 -22.64
N SER A 28 -3.88 -23.63 -22.22
CA SER A 28 -2.75 -23.30 -23.10
C SER A 28 -1.51 -22.88 -22.32
N ILE A 29 -0.36 -23.51 -22.62
CA ILE A 29 0.93 -23.26 -21.95
C ILE A 29 1.52 -21.90 -22.34
N LEU A 30 1.25 -21.45 -23.57
CA LEU A 30 1.85 -20.25 -24.16
C LEU A 30 1.47 -18.93 -23.43
N PRO A 31 0.18 -18.60 -23.21
CA PRO A 31 -0.18 -17.35 -22.53
C PRO A 31 0.24 -17.33 -21.06
N CYS A 32 0.21 -18.48 -20.38
CA CYS A 32 0.77 -18.62 -19.03
C CYS A 32 2.26 -18.33 -18.97
N ALA A 33 3.04 -18.95 -19.86
CA ALA A 33 4.48 -18.75 -19.92
C ALA A 33 4.81 -17.29 -20.21
N LEU A 34 4.13 -16.68 -21.19
CA LEU A 34 4.27 -15.25 -21.49
C LEU A 34 3.92 -14.38 -20.27
N PHE A 35 2.81 -14.66 -19.60
CA PHE A 35 2.40 -13.93 -18.40
C PHE A 35 3.46 -13.99 -17.29
N VAL A 36 4.02 -15.18 -17.02
CA VAL A 36 5.10 -15.34 -16.04
C VAL A 36 6.37 -14.60 -16.48
N ILE A 37 6.74 -14.72 -17.76
CA ILE A 37 7.93 -14.08 -18.33
C ILE A 37 7.85 -12.55 -18.23
N PHE A 38 6.67 -11.94 -18.40
CA PHE A 38 6.52 -10.48 -18.29
C PHE A 38 6.30 -10.03 -16.85
N THR A 39 5.49 -10.74 -16.07
CA THR A 39 5.10 -10.31 -14.72
C THR A 39 6.24 -10.52 -13.71
N ALA A 40 6.99 -11.62 -13.79
CA ALA A 40 8.03 -11.91 -12.81
C ALA A 40 9.18 -10.88 -12.80
N PRO A 41 9.72 -10.41 -13.94
CA PRO A 41 10.71 -9.34 -13.96
C PRO A 41 10.19 -8.04 -13.38
N ILE A 42 8.95 -7.65 -13.70
CA ILE A 42 8.33 -6.42 -13.20
C ILE A 42 8.23 -6.49 -11.66
N VAL A 43 7.69 -7.58 -11.13
CA VAL A 43 7.59 -7.81 -9.68
C VAL A 43 8.98 -7.78 -9.04
N THR A 44 9.97 -8.41 -9.67
CA THR A 44 11.36 -8.43 -9.17
C THR A 44 11.97 -7.04 -9.14
N ILE A 45 11.77 -6.22 -10.17
CA ILE A 45 12.24 -4.83 -10.21
C ILE A 45 11.62 -4.02 -9.07
N PHE A 46 10.31 -4.13 -8.84
CA PHE A 46 9.65 -3.44 -7.72
C PHE A 46 10.14 -3.92 -6.35
N LEU A 47 10.35 -5.23 -6.18
CA LEU A 47 10.90 -5.79 -4.94
C LEU A 47 12.32 -5.27 -4.65
N ILE A 48 13.20 -5.29 -5.66
CA ILE A 48 14.55 -4.75 -5.52
C ILE A 48 14.49 -3.25 -5.22
N SER A 49 13.69 -2.50 -5.99
CA SER A 49 13.55 -1.06 -5.85
C SER A 49 13.08 -0.65 -4.45
N THR A 50 12.02 -1.27 -3.94
CA THR A 50 11.48 -0.99 -2.59
C THR A 50 12.47 -1.38 -1.49
N THR A 51 13.22 -2.48 -1.68
CA THR A 51 14.25 -2.92 -0.73
C THR A 51 15.43 -1.96 -0.69
N CYS A 52 15.86 -1.44 -1.84
CA CYS A 52 16.97 -0.49 -1.94
C CYS A 52 16.57 0.94 -1.52
N MET A 53 15.32 1.35 -1.77
CA MET A 53 14.81 2.67 -1.39
C MET A 53 14.65 2.83 0.12
N TYR A 54 14.28 1.76 0.82
CA TYR A 54 14.06 1.81 2.27
C TYR A 54 15.28 2.30 3.09
N PRO A 55 16.52 1.76 2.93
CA PRO A 55 17.67 2.27 3.68
C PRO A 55 18.00 3.73 3.34
N ILE A 56 17.82 4.14 2.09
CA ILE A 56 17.98 5.54 1.65
C ILE A 56 16.98 6.43 2.39
N PHE A 57 15.71 6.02 2.38
CA PHE A 57 14.64 6.70 3.10
C PHE A 57 14.96 6.85 4.60
N VAL A 58 15.37 5.77 5.25
CA VAL A 58 15.71 5.78 6.68
C VAL A 58 16.90 6.71 6.95
N HIS A 59 17.94 6.67 6.11
CA HIS A 59 19.11 7.54 6.25
C HIS A 59 18.72 9.01 6.14
N VAL A 60 17.99 9.38 5.07
CA VAL A 60 17.54 10.75 4.81
C VAL A 60 16.62 11.25 5.92
N SER A 61 15.65 10.42 6.33
CA SER A 61 14.71 10.78 7.39
C SER A 61 15.42 11.00 8.72
N ARG A 62 16.42 10.17 9.07
CA ARG A 62 17.23 10.38 10.29
C ARG A 62 18.08 11.63 10.23
N LYS A 63 18.72 11.91 9.09
CA LYS A 63 19.51 13.12 8.89
C LYS A 63 18.67 14.38 9.05
N ASN A 64 17.43 14.33 8.55
CA ASN A 64 16.51 15.45 8.61
C ASN A 64 15.72 15.53 9.92
N ALA A 65 15.68 14.46 10.73
CA ALA A 65 14.95 14.42 11.99
C ALA A 65 15.34 15.54 12.97
N TYR A 66 16.62 15.96 13.02
CA TYR A 66 17.03 17.06 13.89
C TYR A 66 16.37 18.39 13.47
N ARG A 67 16.37 18.69 12.17
CA ARG A 67 15.75 19.89 11.62
C ARG A 67 14.22 19.82 11.68
N ASP A 68 13.65 18.66 11.39
CA ASP A 68 12.19 18.51 11.34
C ASP A 68 11.60 18.63 12.76
N ARG A 69 12.34 18.26 13.82
CA ARG A 69 11.95 18.44 15.23
C ARG A 69 11.74 19.89 15.66
N THR A 70 12.41 20.84 15.01
CA THR A 70 12.23 22.27 15.31
C THR A 70 11.08 22.90 14.52
N THR A 71 10.43 22.13 13.63
CA THR A 71 9.31 22.60 12.81
C THR A 71 7.96 22.08 13.32
N SER A 72 6.89 22.86 13.12
CA SER A 72 5.52 22.43 13.40
C SER A 72 5.07 21.20 12.58
N THR A 73 5.80 20.86 11.51
CA THR A 73 5.58 19.66 10.67
C THR A 73 6.17 18.36 11.24
N CYS A 74 6.84 18.43 12.41
CA CYS A 74 7.46 17.28 13.07
C CYS A 74 6.47 16.11 13.25
N HIS A 75 5.24 16.39 13.69
CA HIS A 75 4.27 15.34 13.98
C HIS A 75 3.92 14.49 12.76
N ILE A 76 3.70 15.14 11.60
CA ILE A 76 3.37 14.45 10.35
C ILE A 76 4.59 13.65 9.87
N THR A 77 5.78 14.27 9.87
CA THR A 77 7.00 13.64 9.35
C THR A 77 7.51 12.49 10.23
N CYS A 78 7.41 12.61 11.56
CA CYS A 78 7.71 11.52 12.49
C CYS A 78 6.70 10.37 12.36
N HIS A 79 5.39 10.69 12.30
CA HIS A 79 4.36 9.67 12.07
C HIS A 79 4.62 8.93 10.76
N PHE A 80 4.86 9.66 9.66
CA PHE A 80 5.19 9.10 8.34
C PHE A 80 6.40 8.16 8.41
N HIS A 81 7.46 8.57 9.11
CA HIS A 81 8.66 7.73 9.29
C HIS A 81 8.36 6.43 10.05
N ASP A 82 7.58 6.50 11.12
CA ASP A 82 7.22 5.33 11.92
C ASP A 82 6.28 4.39 11.17
N VAL A 83 5.29 4.94 10.46
CA VAL A 83 4.39 4.15 9.60
C VAL A 83 5.15 3.51 8.44
N THR A 84 6.08 4.20 7.79
CA THR A 84 6.87 3.62 6.70
C THR A 84 7.73 2.45 7.20
N LYS A 85 8.32 2.55 8.40
CA LYS A 85 9.05 1.43 9.04
C LYS A 85 8.12 0.25 9.33
N PHE A 86 6.92 0.54 9.83
CA PHE A 86 5.91 -0.49 10.09
C PHE A 86 5.45 -1.16 8.78
N LEU A 87 5.12 -0.40 7.74
CA LEU A 87 4.73 -0.91 6.43
C LEU A 87 5.83 -1.77 5.80
N GLN A 88 7.11 -1.38 5.89
CA GLN A 88 8.21 -2.19 5.40
C GLN A 88 8.31 -3.55 6.11
N LYS A 89 8.12 -3.56 7.45
CA LYS A 89 8.11 -4.82 8.21
C LYS A 89 6.93 -5.69 7.82
N THR A 90 5.73 -5.10 7.75
CA THR A 90 4.49 -5.78 7.35
C THR A 90 4.61 -6.35 5.94
N PHE A 91 5.22 -5.62 5.01
CA PHE A 91 5.47 -6.08 3.64
C PHE A 91 6.31 -7.37 3.59
N TRP A 92 7.44 -7.40 4.30
CA TRP A 92 8.29 -8.60 4.36
C TRP A 92 7.61 -9.77 5.08
N ILE A 93 6.85 -9.49 6.15
CA ILE A 93 6.03 -10.51 6.83
C ILE A 93 4.99 -11.10 5.87
N SER A 94 4.32 -10.26 5.06
CA SER A 94 3.35 -10.72 4.07
C SER A 94 3.98 -11.60 2.99
N ILE A 95 5.18 -11.26 2.49
CA ILE A 95 5.92 -12.09 1.54
C ILE A 95 6.30 -13.45 2.17
N LEU A 96 6.82 -13.43 3.40
CA LEU A 96 7.18 -14.66 4.11
C LEU A 96 5.96 -15.55 4.35
N LEU A 97 4.83 -14.95 4.75
CA LEU A 97 3.57 -15.66 4.96
C LEU A 97 3.05 -16.28 3.66
N LEU A 98 3.18 -15.58 2.52
CA LEU A 98 2.82 -16.10 1.21
C LEU A 98 3.68 -17.32 0.84
N ILE A 99 5.01 -17.22 0.97
CA ILE A 99 5.93 -18.33 0.65
C ILE A 99 5.62 -19.53 1.55
N LEU A 100 5.41 -19.30 2.85
CA LEU A 100 5.05 -20.34 3.79
C LEU A 100 3.72 -21.01 3.40
N PHE A 101 2.70 -20.21 3.06
CA PHE A 101 1.41 -20.71 2.60
C PHE A 101 1.56 -21.60 1.35
N LEU A 102 2.31 -21.14 0.34
CA LEU A 102 2.57 -21.92 -0.88
C LEU A 102 3.29 -23.24 -0.58
N ALA A 103 4.23 -23.25 0.37
CA ALA A 103 4.97 -24.45 0.74
C ALA A 103 4.09 -25.50 1.47
N ILE A 104 3.14 -25.06 2.29
CA ILE A 104 2.32 -25.95 3.12
C ILE A 104 0.91 -26.20 2.56
N PHE A 105 0.50 -25.51 1.50
CA PHE A 105 -0.86 -25.53 0.96
C PHE A 105 -1.40 -26.94 0.71
N ASN A 106 -0.56 -27.84 0.19
CA ASN A 106 -0.95 -29.22 -0.12
C ASN A 106 -0.95 -30.17 1.10
N ILE A 107 -0.39 -29.74 2.23
CA ILE A 107 -0.18 -30.58 3.42
C ILE A 107 -1.24 -30.27 4.48
N VAL A 108 -1.71 -29.02 4.53
CA VAL A 108 -2.50 -28.49 5.64
C VAL A 108 -4.00 -28.70 5.44
N ASN A 109 -4.72 -28.91 6.55
CA ASN A 109 -6.18 -29.05 6.56
C ASN A 109 -6.88 -27.84 5.91
N TRP A 110 -7.95 -28.12 5.15
CA TRP A 110 -8.75 -27.11 4.42
C TRP A 110 -9.27 -25.96 5.31
N ARG A 111 -9.56 -26.23 6.59
CA ARG A 111 -9.98 -25.18 7.55
C ARG A 111 -8.89 -24.15 7.83
N ILE A 112 -7.65 -24.61 7.99
CA ILE A 112 -6.49 -23.72 8.22
C ILE A 112 -6.15 -22.98 6.94
N SER A 113 -6.21 -23.66 5.78
CA SER A 113 -6.05 -23.02 4.48
C SER A 113 -7.08 -21.89 4.27
N GLY A 114 -8.35 -22.16 4.58
CA GLY A 114 -9.41 -21.14 4.53
C GLY A 114 -9.16 -19.94 5.45
N ALA A 115 -8.68 -20.16 6.67
CA ALA A 115 -8.35 -19.07 7.59
C ALA A 115 -7.20 -18.18 7.04
N ILE A 116 -6.17 -18.78 6.44
CA ILE A 116 -5.07 -18.03 5.81
C ILE A 116 -5.58 -17.24 4.60
N VAL A 117 -6.42 -17.85 3.77
CA VAL A 117 -7.02 -17.18 2.61
C VAL A 117 -7.87 -15.97 3.04
N MET A 118 -8.59 -16.05 4.16
CA MET A 118 -9.36 -14.92 4.70
C MET A 118 -8.50 -13.82 5.34
N LEU A 119 -7.28 -14.15 5.78
CA LEU A 119 -6.35 -13.17 6.36
C LEU A 119 -5.74 -12.23 5.31
N ILE A 120 -5.51 -12.74 4.10
CA ILE A 120 -4.94 -11.97 2.97
C ILE A 120 -5.76 -10.71 2.63
N PRO A 121 -7.09 -10.79 2.36
CA PRO A 121 -7.88 -9.61 2.04
C PRO A 121 -8.00 -8.64 3.22
N LEU A 122 -7.98 -9.14 4.47
CA LEU A 122 -7.96 -8.28 5.66
C LEU A 122 -6.65 -7.47 5.75
N LEU A 123 -5.51 -8.13 5.53
CA LEU A 123 -4.20 -7.48 5.47
C LEU A 123 -4.14 -6.46 4.33
N TYR A 124 -4.69 -6.80 3.17
CA TYR A 124 -4.76 -5.87 2.03
C TYR A 124 -5.62 -4.64 2.34
N LEU A 125 -6.82 -4.83 2.92
CA LEU A 125 -7.68 -3.72 3.36
C LEU A 125 -6.97 -2.81 4.36
N PHE A 126 -6.23 -3.40 5.29
CA PHE A 126 -5.44 -2.66 6.27
C PHE A 126 -4.33 -1.84 5.61
N ILE A 127 -3.52 -2.46 4.74
CA ILE A 127 -2.46 -1.76 3.98
C ILE A 127 -3.05 -0.60 3.19
N LEU A 128 -4.14 -0.84 2.47
CA LEU A 128 -4.80 0.19 1.67
C LEU A 128 -5.33 1.36 2.49
N THR A 129 -5.85 1.08 3.69
CA THR A 129 -6.27 2.14 4.61
C THR A 129 -5.07 2.99 5.02
N VAL A 130 -3.96 2.35 5.40
CA VAL A 130 -2.74 3.05 5.79
C VAL A 130 -2.22 3.91 4.65
N THR A 131 -2.20 3.40 3.42
CA THR A 131 -1.65 4.12 2.27
C THR A 131 -2.50 5.34 1.90
N MET A 132 -3.83 5.24 1.93
CA MET A 132 -4.71 6.39 1.73
C MET A 132 -4.48 7.49 2.77
N ILE A 133 -4.29 7.11 4.04
CA ILE A 133 -3.97 8.08 5.09
C ILE A 133 -2.62 8.74 4.84
N GLU A 134 -1.59 7.99 4.47
CA GLU A 134 -0.28 8.57 4.15
C GLU A 134 -0.34 9.54 2.96
N HIS A 135 -1.14 9.25 1.93
CA HIS A 135 -1.36 10.18 0.83
C HIS A 135 -2.06 11.48 1.28
N ILE A 136 -3.04 11.38 2.19
CA ILE A 136 -3.70 12.56 2.77
C ILE A 136 -2.73 13.35 3.64
N LEU A 137 -1.91 12.67 4.46
CA LEU A 137 -0.93 13.35 5.30
C LEU A 137 0.16 14.03 4.46
N LEU A 138 0.60 13.42 3.35
CA LEU A 138 1.51 14.04 2.39
C LEU A 138 0.88 15.25 1.70
N SER A 139 -0.41 15.19 1.34
CA SER A 139 -1.10 16.34 0.74
C SER A 139 -1.27 17.49 1.73
N VAL A 140 -1.64 17.19 2.99
CA VAL A 140 -1.69 18.18 4.07
C VAL A 140 -0.32 18.80 4.32
N LEU A 141 0.76 18.00 4.31
CA LEU A 141 2.13 18.50 4.44
C LEU A 141 2.51 19.44 3.29
N ALA A 142 2.11 19.11 2.06
CA ALA A 142 2.35 19.95 0.89
C ALA A 142 1.57 21.28 0.97
N ILE A 143 0.30 21.23 1.37
CA ILE A 143 -0.54 22.41 1.60
C ILE A 143 0.07 23.29 2.69
N GLN A 144 0.46 22.69 3.82
CA GLN A 144 1.11 23.42 4.92
C GLN A 144 2.40 24.12 4.45
N ARG A 145 3.25 23.45 3.68
CA ARG A 145 4.46 24.07 3.13
C ARG A 145 4.15 25.19 2.14
N CYS A 146 3.11 25.03 1.32
CA CYS A 146 2.64 26.06 0.41
C CYS A 146 2.13 27.29 1.18
N LEU A 147 1.29 27.09 2.21
CA LEU A 147 0.77 28.17 3.03
C LEU A 147 1.88 28.90 3.79
N LEU A 148 2.82 28.18 4.40
CA LEU A 148 3.96 28.79 5.09
C LEU A 148 4.87 29.60 4.13
N PHE A 149 4.93 29.23 2.85
CA PHE A 149 5.70 29.97 1.85
C PHE A 149 5.03 31.28 1.43
N PHE A 150 3.70 31.30 1.29
CA PHE A 150 2.96 32.49 0.85
C PHE A 150 2.49 33.39 2.00
N PHE A 151 2.33 32.84 3.20
CA PHE A 151 1.62 33.49 4.31
C PHE A 151 2.32 33.23 5.65
N GLU A 152 3.25 34.10 6.05
CA GLU A 152 3.97 33.99 7.33
C GLU A 152 3.00 34.02 8.55
N TRP A 153 1.89 34.75 8.46
CA TRP A 153 0.84 34.80 9.49
C TRP A 153 0.11 33.46 9.72
N SER A 154 0.25 32.49 8.81
CA SER A 154 -0.40 31.18 8.95
C SER A 154 0.29 30.26 9.97
N VAL A 155 1.50 30.60 10.44
CA VAL A 155 2.28 29.81 11.39
C VAL A 155 1.48 29.50 12.66
N ASP A 156 0.84 30.50 13.25
CA ASP A 156 0.13 30.38 14.53
C ASP A 156 -1.17 29.57 14.43
N TYR A 157 -1.81 29.57 13.24
CA TYR A 157 -3.05 28.82 13.00
C TYR A 157 -2.80 27.35 12.66
N ILE A 158 -1.62 27.03 12.13
CA ILE A 158 -1.29 25.67 11.69
C ILE A 158 -0.68 24.84 12.84
N THR A 159 -0.21 25.48 13.91
CA THR A 159 0.30 24.81 15.13
C THR A 159 -0.83 24.22 15.97
N LEU A 160 -1.41 23.12 15.49
CA LEU A 160 -2.25 22.24 16.29
C LEU A 160 -1.42 21.57 17.39
N SER A 161 -1.97 21.48 18.60
CA SER A 161 -1.37 20.74 19.71
C SER A 161 -1.12 19.26 19.34
N ASP A 162 -0.04 18.67 19.86
CA ASP A 162 0.34 17.26 19.71
C ASP A 162 -0.84 16.30 19.97
N LYS A 163 -1.62 16.59 21.02
CA LYS A 163 -2.80 15.81 21.40
C LYS A 163 -3.94 15.96 20.38
N GLY A 164 -4.01 17.09 19.69
CA GLY A 164 -4.92 17.35 18.57
C GLY A 164 -4.55 16.50 17.35
N TRP A 165 -3.28 16.55 16.93
CA TRP A 165 -2.76 15.77 15.80
C TRP A 165 -2.95 14.26 15.99
N SER A 166 -2.60 13.72 17.16
CA SER A 166 -2.78 12.28 17.40
C SER A 166 -4.25 11.85 17.35
N ARG A 167 -5.17 12.66 17.90
CA ARG A 167 -6.61 12.37 17.83
C ARG A 167 -7.15 12.46 16.40
N PHE A 168 -6.74 13.49 15.65
CA PHE A 168 -7.11 13.67 14.25
C PHE A 168 -6.67 12.49 13.38
N ILE A 169 -5.41 12.08 13.50
CA ILE A 169 -4.87 10.94 12.76
C ILE A 169 -5.64 9.65 13.11
N LYS A 170 -5.87 9.36 14.40
CA LYS A 170 -6.66 8.17 14.82
C LYS A 170 -8.08 8.19 14.26
N PHE A 171 -8.74 9.35 14.30
CA PHE A 171 -10.08 9.52 13.75
C PHE A 171 -10.08 9.27 12.24
N LEU A 172 -9.11 9.83 11.51
CA LEU A 172 -8.97 9.61 10.07
C LEU A 172 -8.77 8.11 9.74
N TYR A 173 -7.93 7.39 10.50
CA TYR A 173 -7.74 5.96 10.31
C TYR A 173 -9.04 5.17 10.47
N ILE A 174 -9.80 5.44 11.54
CA ILE A 174 -11.09 4.75 11.78
C ILE A 174 -12.09 5.08 10.67
N TYR A 175 -12.21 6.35 10.30
CA TYR A 175 -13.10 6.80 9.24
C TYR A 175 -12.76 6.13 7.90
N MET A 176 -11.49 6.17 7.50
CA MET A 176 -11.05 5.58 6.23
C MET A 176 -11.16 4.06 6.22
N PHE A 177 -10.90 3.40 7.35
CA PHE A 177 -11.09 1.96 7.46
C PHE A 177 -12.56 1.58 7.22
N LEU A 178 -13.49 2.26 7.90
CA LEU A 178 -14.93 2.01 7.74
C LEU A 178 -15.41 2.34 6.32
N PHE A 179 -15.00 3.49 5.78
CA PHE A 179 -15.35 3.90 4.43
C PHE A 179 -14.88 2.90 3.37
N ASN A 180 -13.62 2.47 3.42
CA ASN A 180 -13.09 1.45 2.52
C ASN A 180 -13.77 0.09 2.69
N SER A 181 -14.09 -0.29 3.93
CA SER A 181 -14.80 -1.54 4.21
C SER A 181 -16.18 -1.55 3.56
N ILE A 182 -16.95 -0.47 3.73
CA ILE A 182 -18.30 -0.33 3.15
C ILE A 182 -18.23 -0.34 1.62
N LEU A 183 -17.35 0.48 1.03
CA LEU A 183 -17.19 0.54 -0.42
C LEU A 183 -16.85 -0.82 -1.02
N ARG A 184 -15.96 -1.59 -0.40
CA ARG A 184 -15.55 -2.90 -0.92
C ARG A 184 -16.62 -3.97 -0.74
N VAL A 185 -17.35 -3.97 0.38
CA VAL A 185 -18.51 -4.85 0.56
C VAL A 185 -19.57 -4.60 -0.51
N LEU A 186 -19.73 -3.36 -0.99
CA LEU A 186 -20.64 -3.04 -2.09
C LEU A 186 -20.04 -3.38 -3.47
N TYR A 187 -18.76 -3.07 -3.71
CA TYR A 187 -18.14 -3.16 -5.03
C TYR A 187 -17.71 -4.58 -5.43
N VAL A 188 -17.22 -5.40 -4.49
CA VAL A 188 -16.75 -6.77 -4.78
C VAL A 188 -17.86 -7.65 -5.35
N PRO A 189 -19.08 -7.71 -4.76
CA PRO A 189 -20.18 -8.45 -5.36
C PRO A 189 -20.56 -7.95 -6.75
N SER A 190 -20.48 -6.64 -7.01
CA SER A 190 -20.75 -6.07 -8.33
C SER A 190 -19.73 -6.52 -9.37
N ILE A 191 -18.43 -6.56 -9.04
CA ILE A 191 -17.41 -7.11 -9.93
C ILE A 191 -17.70 -8.58 -10.20
N LEU A 192 -17.96 -9.38 -9.17
CA LEU A 192 -18.23 -10.82 -9.32
C LEU A 192 -19.48 -11.09 -10.18
N LEU A 193 -20.50 -10.25 -10.07
CA LEU A 193 -21.70 -10.34 -10.89
C LEU A 193 -21.39 -10.04 -12.38
N ILE A 194 -20.60 -9.00 -12.64
CA ILE A 194 -20.20 -8.60 -13.98
C ILE A 194 -19.24 -9.64 -14.59
N SER A 195 -18.31 -10.16 -13.80
CA SER A 195 -17.32 -11.14 -14.25
C SER A 195 -17.98 -12.49 -14.58
N ALA A 196 -18.90 -12.96 -13.72
CA ALA A 196 -19.74 -14.13 -13.98
C ALA A 196 -20.54 -14.00 -15.30
N SER A 197 -20.88 -12.78 -15.72
CA SER A 197 -21.55 -12.54 -16.99
C SER A 197 -20.63 -12.53 -18.22
N LEU A 198 -19.30 -12.42 -18.03
CA LEU A 198 -18.31 -12.31 -19.12
C LEU A 198 -17.56 -13.62 -19.46
N SER A 199 -17.70 -14.69 -18.66
CA SER A 199 -17.37 -16.12 -18.95
C SER A 199 -16.03 -16.52 -19.61
N GLN A 200 -15.11 -15.61 -19.91
CA GLN A 200 -13.93 -15.90 -20.76
C GLN A 200 -12.56 -15.65 -20.11
N LEU A 201 -12.49 -15.14 -18.87
CA LEU A 201 -11.22 -14.82 -18.23
C LEU A 201 -11.02 -15.64 -16.95
N ASP A 202 -9.76 -15.96 -16.68
CA ASP A 202 -9.34 -16.59 -15.42
C ASP A 202 -9.30 -15.48 -14.33
N GLU A 203 -10.48 -15.18 -13.81
CA GLU A 203 -10.78 -14.00 -12.97
C GLU A 203 -9.87 -13.92 -11.74
N ASP A 204 -9.63 -15.06 -11.10
CA ASP A 204 -8.85 -15.15 -9.87
C ASP A 204 -7.39 -14.75 -10.07
N LEU A 205 -6.79 -15.14 -11.20
CA LEU A 205 -5.40 -14.84 -11.50
C LEU A 205 -5.20 -13.35 -11.79
N ILE A 206 -6.10 -12.75 -12.58
CA ILE A 206 -6.03 -11.33 -12.94
C ILE A 206 -6.28 -10.48 -11.70
N PHE A 207 -7.31 -10.79 -10.92
CA PHE A 207 -7.64 -10.06 -9.70
C PHE A 207 -6.50 -10.13 -8.67
N SER A 208 -5.94 -11.33 -8.44
CA SER A 208 -4.77 -11.52 -7.58
C SER A 208 -3.57 -10.70 -8.08
N SER A 209 -3.29 -10.72 -9.38
CA SER A 209 -2.17 -9.98 -9.97
C SER A 209 -2.32 -8.46 -9.82
N ILE A 210 -3.53 -7.94 -9.99
CA ILE A 210 -3.83 -6.51 -9.78
C ILE A 210 -3.57 -6.12 -8.32
N ILE A 211 -4.03 -6.93 -7.36
CA ILE A 211 -3.78 -6.69 -5.93
C ILE A 211 -2.28 -6.65 -5.64
N TRP A 212 -1.51 -7.60 -6.17
CA TRP A 212 -0.06 -7.64 -5.96
C TRP A 212 0.66 -6.42 -6.57
N ILE A 213 0.28 -6.03 -7.79
CA ILE A 213 0.84 -4.84 -8.45
C ILE A 213 0.50 -3.59 -7.63
N ASP A 214 -0.72 -3.47 -7.13
CA ASP A 214 -1.18 -2.33 -6.31
C ASP A 214 -0.38 -2.24 -5.00
N ILE A 215 -0.20 -3.36 -4.28
CA ILE A 215 0.60 -3.42 -3.05
C ILE A 215 2.05 -2.99 -3.32
N LEU A 216 2.68 -3.51 -4.37
CA LEU A 216 4.07 -3.22 -4.73
C LEU A 216 4.25 -1.75 -5.15
N THR A 217 3.37 -1.29 -6.03
CA THR A 217 3.41 0.06 -6.59
C THR A 217 3.15 1.09 -5.51
N THR A 218 2.19 0.85 -4.62
CA THR A 218 1.86 1.78 -3.54
C THR A 218 3.02 1.98 -2.57
N HIS A 219 3.69 0.90 -2.16
CA HIS A 219 4.84 1.00 -1.26
C HIS A 219 5.99 1.79 -1.89
N PHE A 220 6.26 1.56 -3.18
CA PHE A 220 7.24 2.32 -3.94
C PHE A 220 6.87 3.81 -4.08
N ILE A 221 5.60 4.12 -4.38
CA ILE A 221 5.11 5.50 -4.54
C ILE A 221 5.25 6.27 -3.24
N ILE A 222 4.88 5.70 -2.09
CA ILE A 222 4.97 6.38 -0.79
C ILE A 222 6.41 6.79 -0.47
N GLN A 223 7.36 5.87 -0.61
CA GLN A 223 8.78 6.13 -0.34
C GLN A 223 9.34 7.19 -1.31
N THR A 224 9.04 7.04 -2.60
CA THR A 224 9.51 7.94 -3.66
C THR A 224 8.92 9.34 -3.49
N SER A 225 7.62 9.44 -3.18
CA SER A 225 6.93 10.71 -2.96
C SER A 225 7.55 11.46 -1.79
N TYR A 226 7.81 10.81 -0.66
CA TYR A 226 8.47 11.47 0.47
C TYR A 226 9.87 12.00 0.13
N LEU A 227 10.66 11.22 -0.62
CA LEU A 227 12.01 11.62 -1.02
C LEU A 227 11.99 12.81 -1.98
N ILE A 228 11.05 12.83 -2.93
CA ILE A 228 10.93 13.89 -3.95
C ILE A 228 10.27 15.15 -3.39
N CYS A 229 9.29 15.02 -2.48
CA CYS A 229 8.53 16.15 -1.92
C CYS A 229 9.37 17.14 -1.09
N ASN A 230 10.64 16.87 -0.85
CA ASN A 230 11.54 17.79 -0.16
C ASN A 230 12.89 17.85 -0.89
N ARG A 231 13.26 19.04 -1.39
CA ARG A 231 14.57 19.27 -2.02
C ARG A 231 15.72 18.80 -1.14
N SER A 232 15.63 19.00 0.17
CA SER A 232 16.65 18.52 1.12
C SER A 232 16.67 16.99 1.24
N ASN A 233 15.52 16.32 1.14
CA ASN A 233 15.47 14.86 1.13
C ASN A 233 16.10 14.31 -0.15
N MET A 234 15.73 14.88 -1.30
CA MET A 234 16.26 14.50 -2.61
C MET A 234 17.77 14.73 -2.70
N THR A 235 18.28 15.87 -2.23
CA THR A 235 19.72 16.18 -2.24
C THR A 235 20.49 15.19 -1.35
N ALA A 236 19.96 14.86 -0.17
CA ALA A 236 20.57 13.88 0.72
C ALA A 236 20.56 12.46 0.12
N ALA A 237 19.47 12.07 -0.56
CA ALA A 237 19.39 10.79 -1.26
C ALA A 237 20.41 10.70 -2.41
N LEU A 238 20.52 11.74 -3.25
CA LEU A 238 21.48 11.79 -4.36
C LEU A 238 22.92 11.78 -3.86
N THR A 239 23.21 12.47 -2.76
CA THR A 239 24.54 12.45 -2.13
C THR A 239 24.88 11.05 -1.62
N TRP A 240 23.94 10.36 -1.00
CA TRP A 240 24.12 8.98 -0.55
C TRP A 240 24.38 8.01 -1.72
N CYS A 241 23.73 8.24 -2.87
CA CYS A 241 23.97 7.51 -4.11
C CYS A 241 25.30 7.88 -4.81
N GLY A 242 26.12 8.77 -4.25
CA GLY A 242 27.45 9.12 -4.78
C GLY A 242 27.48 10.29 -5.76
N PHE A 243 26.38 11.02 -5.95
CA PHE A 243 26.37 12.21 -6.81
C PHE A 243 26.93 13.43 -6.05
N SER A 244 28.26 13.54 -5.98
CA SER A 244 28.97 14.57 -5.21
C SER A 244 28.67 16.01 -5.65
N ARG A 245 28.25 16.26 -6.90
CA ARG A 245 27.87 17.60 -7.37
C ARG A 245 26.71 18.25 -6.59
N TYR A 246 25.99 17.47 -5.78
CA TYR A 246 24.89 17.95 -4.95
C TYR A 246 25.27 18.19 -3.48
N SER A 247 26.51 17.85 -3.04
CA SER A 247 26.95 18.11 -1.66
C SER A 247 27.11 19.61 -1.35
N ASP A 248 27.40 20.42 -2.37
CA ASP A 248 27.77 21.83 -2.22
C ASP A 248 26.55 22.76 -2.21
N VAL A 249 25.35 22.22 -2.44
CA VAL A 249 24.09 22.96 -2.26
C VAL A 249 23.77 22.96 -0.77
N ALA A 250 24.47 23.81 -0.03
CA ALA A 250 24.19 24.04 1.39
C ALA A 250 22.69 24.30 1.58
N PRO A 251 22.04 23.70 2.60
CA PRO A 251 20.68 24.08 2.94
C PRO A 251 20.69 25.59 3.22
N TYR A 252 19.79 26.34 2.57
CA TYR A 252 19.54 27.73 2.95
C TYR A 252 19.19 27.74 4.43
N THR A 253 20.17 28.03 5.28
CA THR A 253 19.92 28.47 6.64
C THR A 253 19.22 29.81 6.47
N VAL A 254 17.92 29.85 6.76
CA VAL A 254 17.22 31.11 6.99
C VAL A 254 18.02 31.80 8.08
N GLN A 255 18.79 32.80 7.66
CA GLN A 255 19.58 33.63 8.52
C GLN A 255 18.60 34.27 9.52
N GLU A 256 18.78 33.97 10.82
CA GLU A 256 18.07 34.63 11.91
C GLU A 256 18.09 36.14 11.65
N ARG A 257 16.96 36.67 11.20
CA ARG A 257 16.70 38.10 11.22
C ARG A 257 16.34 38.43 12.66
N THR A 258 17.34 38.46 13.55
CA THR A 258 17.28 39.24 14.77
C THR A 258 17.22 40.71 14.37
N THR A 259 16.02 41.19 14.05
CA THR A 259 15.72 42.62 14.14
C THR A 259 15.36 42.89 15.59
N SER A 260 16.34 43.38 16.33
CA SER A 260 16.14 44.27 17.46
C SER A 260 15.19 45.40 17.05
N PHE A 261 14.02 45.46 17.67
CA PHE A 261 13.26 46.68 17.91
C PHE A 261 12.53 46.53 19.24
#